data_AF-A0A2N3VYB6-F1
#
_entry.id   AF-A0A2N3VYB6-F1
#
_cell.length_a   1.000
_cell.length_b   1.000
_cell.length_c   1.000
_cell.angle_alpha   90.00
_cell.angle_beta   90.00
_cell.angle_gamma   90.00
#
_symmetry.space_group_name_H-M   'P 1'
#
loop_
_entity.id
_entity.type
_entity.pdbx_description
1 polymer ?
#
loop_
_entity_poly.entity_id
_entity_poly.type
_entity_poly.pdbx_seq_one_letter_code
_entity_poly.pdbx_strand_id
1 'polypeptide(L)'
;MMGSMNEMPEWEKRFRAPRVGLPDWAEDAPDRSLFVSNATGTYELYAWDRATGAQRQATDRPNGTTDGVLTPDGEWIWWFSDTDGDEFGVWMRQPFGGGDDEPAVPGLEPSYPAGLALGRDGTAVVGRSTDEDGTTVHVVRPGAAPVEIYRHRESAGVGDLSYDGTLIALEHTEHGDAMHSALRVVRLDGSTAAELDDTKGGAEELGLEVLGFAPLPGDTRLLIAHQRRGRWEPMVWDVASGAETELALELPGDVVAEWYPDGSALLVVHSFEARSELFRYDLAAAELVEVETPAGSVSGATARPDGTVEYLWSSAARPSEVRSTTGAVVLDPPGMKAPGSVPVEDAWVEGPGGRIHALVQRPAGAGPFPTVFELHGGPTWHDSDAFAAGPAAWLDHGYAVVRVNYRGSTGYGREWTDALKHRVGLIELEDVAAVREWAVSSGLADPSRLVLSGASWGGYLTLLGLGTQPDAWSLGIAVVPVADYVTAYHDEMEALKAMDRTLLGGTPEEVPERFEASSPLTYVDAVKAPVYISAGVNDPRCPIRQVENYVDRLAARGAVHEVYRYDAGHGSLVVEERIKQVRLELEFAGRHLAP
;
A
#
# COMPACT_ATOMS: atom_id res chain seq x y z
N MET A 1 -25.39 21.21 -19.85
CA MET A 1 -24.84 20.07 -19.09
C MET A 1 -25.19 20.17 -17.59
N MET A 2 -26.42 20.51 -17.22
CA MET A 2 -26.89 20.52 -15.82
C MET A 2 -28.01 19.49 -15.56
N GLY A 3 -28.44 18.75 -16.59
CA GLY A 3 -29.57 17.81 -16.52
C GLY A 3 -29.22 16.36 -16.18
N SER A 4 -27.96 15.93 -16.31
CA SER A 4 -27.57 14.51 -16.07
C SER A 4 -26.94 14.24 -14.70
N MET A 5 -26.57 15.27 -13.93
CA MET A 5 -25.94 15.08 -12.61
C MET A 5 -26.95 14.69 -11.51
N ASN A 6 -28.25 14.93 -11.72
CA ASN A 6 -29.31 14.59 -10.77
C ASN A 6 -29.83 13.14 -10.87
N GLU A 7 -29.37 12.36 -11.86
CA GLU A 7 -29.77 10.95 -12.05
C GLU A 7 -28.68 9.94 -11.65
N MET A 8 -27.45 10.40 -11.38
CA MET A 8 -26.33 9.53 -11.02
C MET A 8 -26.48 8.98 -9.59
N PRO A 9 -26.36 7.66 -9.36
CA PRO A 9 -26.36 7.08 -8.02
C PRO A 9 -25.22 7.63 -7.14
N GLU A 10 -25.47 7.77 -5.84
CA GLU A 10 -24.47 8.29 -4.88
C GLU A 10 -23.18 7.48 -4.87
N TRP A 11 -23.25 6.16 -5.00
CA TRP A 11 -22.05 5.32 -5.07
C TRP A 11 -21.14 5.69 -6.26
N GLU A 12 -21.69 5.94 -7.46
CA GLU A 12 -20.91 6.37 -8.62
C GLU A 12 -20.30 7.76 -8.42
N LYS A 13 -21.02 8.66 -7.75
CA LYS A 13 -20.53 10.00 -7.43
C LYS A 13 -19.26 9.94 -6.57
N ARG A 14 -19.13 8.97 -5.66
CA ARG A 14 -17.91 8.81 -4.82
C ARG A 14 -16.67 8.42 -5.61
N PHE A 15 -16.83 7.67 -6.71
CA PHE A 15 -15.71 7.35 -7.61
C PHE A 15 -15.37 8.49 -8.57
N ARG A 16 -16.39 9.18 -9.09
CA ARG A 16 -16.24 10.27 -10.07
C ARG A 16 -15.81 11.60 -9.47
N ALA A 17 -16.07 11.82 -8.18
CA ALA A 17 -15.58 12.99 -7.47
C ALA A 17 -14.04 13.01 -7.51
N PRO A 18 -13.43 14.09 -8.02
CA PRO A 18 -11.98 14.20 -8.05
C PRO A 18 -11.39 14.15 -6.64
N ARG A 19 -10.24 13.51 -6.54
CA ARG A 19 -9.44 13.31 -5.34
C ARG A 19 -8.04 13.84 -5.58
N VAL A 20 -7.39 14.27 -4.51
CA VAL A 20 -5.99 14.69 -4.49
C VAL A 20 -5.26 13.96 -3.38
N GLY A 21 -4.02 13.57 -3.62
CA GLY A 21 -3.11 13.11 -2.58
C GLY A 21 -2.56 14.27 -1.74
N LEU A 22 -1.84 13.94 -0.66
CA LEU A 22 -1.00 14.92 0.04
C LEU A 22 0.06 15.43 -0.95
N PRO A 23 0.21 16.75 -1.14
CA PRO A 23 1.25 17.27 -2.02
C PRO A 23 2.63 17.10 -1.38
N ASP A 24 3.51 16.41 -2.08
CA ASP A 24 4.94 16.43 -1.82
C ASP A 24 5.52 17.79 -2.27
N TRP A 25 6.61 18.24 -1.66
CA TRP A 25 7.18 19.57 -1.91
C TRP A 25 8.71 19.53 -1.99
N ALA A 26 9.26 20.35 -2.89
CA ALA A 26 10.70 20.38 -3.09
C ALA A 26 11.43 21.00 -1.89
N GLU A 27 12.41 20.29 -1.34
CA GLU A 27 13.12 20.65 -0.10
C GLU A 27 13.69 22.08 -0.10
N ASP A 28 14.31 22.49 -1.21
CA ASP A 28 14.97 23.80 -1.37
C ASP A 28 14.04 24.83 -2.05
N ALA A 29 12.85 24.43 -2.49
CA ALA A 29 11.85 25.26 -3.14
C ALA A 29 10.42 24.88 -2.69
N PRO A 30 10.06 25.08 -1.41
CA PRO A 30 8.83 24.53 -0.81
C PRO A 30 7.51 25.05 -1.38
N ASP A 31 7.56 26.10 -2.20
CA ASP A 31 6.41 26.59 -2.97
C ASP A 31 6.11 25.72 -4.21
N ARG A 32 7.00 24.80 -4.57
CA ARG A 32 6.80 23.85 -5.66
C ARG A 32 6.40 22.51 -5.09
N SER A 33 5.23 22.03 -5.51
CA SER A 33 4.68 20.76 -5.06
C SER A 33 4.28 19.85 -6.20
N LEU A 34 4.30 18.55 -5.93
CA LEU A 34 3.79 17.50 -6.79
C LEU A 34 2.69 16.77 -6.04
N PHE A 35 1.58 16.47 -6.71
CA PHE A 35 0.50 15.72 -6.11
C PHE A 35 -0.16 14.81 -7.14
N VAL A 36 -0.77 13.73 -6.67
CA VAL A 36 -1.54 12.80 -7.49
C VAL A 36 -3.00 13.23 -7.51
N SER A 37 -3.65 13.24 -8.67
CA SER A 37 -5.08 13.49 -8.79
C SER A 37 -5.73 12.74 -9.94
N ASN A 38 -7.00 12.39 -9.79
CA ASN A 38 -7.83 11.82 -10.85
C ASN A 38 -8.79 12.84 -11.49
N ALA A 39 -8.48 14.15 -11.41
CA ALA A 39 -9.36 15.22 -11.89
C ALA A 39 -9.73 15.11 -13.38
N THR A 40 -8.89 14.44 -14.19
CA THR A 40 -9.09 14.18 -15.62
C THR A 40 -9.73 12.83 -15.91
N GLY A 41 -10.07 12.04 -14.88
CA GLY A 41 -10.68 10.71 -15.00
C GLY A 41 -9.68 9.55 -14.88
N THR A 42 -8.39 9.84 -14.87
CA THR A 42 -7.30 8.89 -14.60
C THR A 42 -6.37 9.51 -13.58
N TYR A 43 -5.86 8.72 -12.63
CA TYR A 43 -4.86 9.21 -11.69
C TYR A 43 -3.55 9.57 -12.39
N GLU A 44 -3.13 10.81 -12.23
CA GLU A 44 -1.95 11.40 -12.85
C GLU A 44 -1.21 12.30 -11.88
N LEU A 45 0.04 12.62 -12.20
CA LEU A 45 0.85 13.59 -11.48
C LEU A 45 0.50 15.02 -11.90
N TYR A 46 0.45 15.92 -10.92
CA TYR A 46 0.18 17.33 -11.11
C TYR A 46 1.22 18.17 -10.39
N ALA A 47 1.80 19.12 -11.10
CA ALA A 47 2.66 20.16 -10.55
C ALA A 47 1.80 21.30 -10.00
N TRP A 48 2.17 21.82 -8.83
CA TRP A 48 1.54 22.97 -8.19
C TRP A 48 2.58 24.00 -7.75
N ASP A 49 2.55 25.17 -8.39
CA ASP A 49 3.26 26.36 -7.92
C ASP A 49 2.36 27.09 -6.92
N ARG A 50 2.67 26.98 -5.64
CA ARG A 50 1.91 27.56 -4.52
C ARG A 50 2.06 29.08 -4.46
N ALA A 51 3.17 29.64 -4.94
CA ALA A 51 3.41 31.07 -4.96
C ALA A 51 2.45 31.81 -5.92
N THR A 52 2.11 31.17 -7.04
CA THR A 52 1.20 31.70 -8.05
C THR A 52 -0.20 31.08 -8.01
N GLY A 53 -0.35 29.92 -7.38
CA GLY A 53 -1.55 29.09 -7.40
C GLY A 53 -1.72 28.28 -8.69
N ALA A 54 -0.74 28.27 -9.59
CA ALA A 54 -0.84 27.57 -10.87
C ALA A 54 -0.69 26.07 -10.70
N GLN A 55 -1.59 25.30 -11.33
CA GLN A 55 -1.54 23.84 -11.38
C GLN A 55 -1.45 23.35 -12.82
N ARG A 56 -0.69 22.29 -13.05
CA ARG A 56 -0.48 21.68 -14.37
C ARG A 56 -0.44 20.16 -14.24
N GLN A 57 -1.20 19.46 -15.08
CA GLN A 57 -1.06 18.02 -15.24
C GLN A 57 0.33 17.73 -15.85
N ALA A 58 1.16 16.97 -15.13
CA ALA A 58 2.51 16.61 -15.54
C ALA A 58 2.50 15.38 -16.45
N THR A 59 1.69 14.37 -16.13
CA THR A 59 1.59 13.11 -16.88
C THR A 59 0.19 12.91 -17.45
N ASP A 60 0.09 12.26 -18.61
CA ASP A 60 -1.18 11.95 -19.27
C ASP A 60 -1.05 10.60 -19.99
N ARG A 61 -1.04 9.53 -19.21
CA ARG A 61 -0.84 8.16 -19.68
C ARG A 61 -2.18 7.42 -19.72
N PRO A 62 -2.42 6.55 -20.71
CA PRO A 62 -3.69 5.80 -20.82
C PRO A 62 -4.06 5.04 -19.54
N ASN A 63 -3.05 4.51 -18.84
CA ASN A 63 -3.20 3.73 -17.62
C ASN A 63 -2.82 4.49 -16.35
N GLY A 64 -2.60 5.80 -16.42
CA GLY A 64 -2.28 6.66 -15.28
C GLY A 64 -0.81 6.67 -14.89
N THR A 65 -0.47 7.53 -13.93
CA THR A 65 0.84 7.58 -13.26
C THR A 65 0.66 8.13 -11.85
N THR A 66 1.14 7.37 -10.86
CA THR A 66 1.15 7.79 -9.45
C THR A 66 2.55 7.98 -8.90
N ASP A 67 3.53 7.30 -9.49
CA ASP A 67 4.91 7.30 -9.01
C ASP A 67 5.67 8.48 -9.59
N GLY A 68 5.94 9.47 -8.75
CA GLY A 68 6.76 10.61 -9.10
C GLY A 68 7.29 11.36 -7.89
N VAL A 69 8.39 12.08 -8.11
CA VAL A 69 9.11 12.83 -7.09
C VAL A 69 9.69 14.11 -7.70
N LEU A 70 9.86 15.14 -6.87
CA LEU A 70 10.56 16.36 -7.27
C LEU A 70 12.05 16.26 -6.97
N THR A 71 12.88 16.89 -7.80
CA THR A 71 14.26 17.17 -7.38
C THR A 71 14.25 18.12 -6.17
N PRO A 72 15.28 18.10 -5.29
CA PRO A 72 15.33 18.99 -4.12
C PRO A 72 15.16 20.48 -4.45
N ASP A 73 15.66 20.94 -5.61
CA ASP A 73 15.51 22.31 -6.10
C ASP A 73 14.12 22.62 -6.74
N GLY A 74 13.29 21.59 -6.93
CA GLY A 74 11.98 21.66 -7.54
C GLY A 74 12.00 22.00 -9.03
N GLU A 75 13.13 21.92 -9.71
CA GLU A 75 13.24 22.24 -11.14
C GLU A 75 12.76 21.09 -12.04
N TRP A 76 12.81 19.84 -11.57
CA TRP A 76 12.45 18.65 -12.33
C TRP A 76 11.43 17.78 -11.61
N ILE A 77 10.53 17.20 -12.39
CA ILE A 77 9.62 16.12 -11.98
C ILE A 77 10.18 14.84 -12.57
N TRP A 78 10.45 13.85 -11.71
CA TRP A 78 10.76 12.48 -12.11
C TRP A 78 9.51 11.64 -11.96
N TRP A 79 9.28 10.72 -12.90
CA TRP A 79 8.12 9.84 -12.88
C TRP A 79 8.43 8.49 -13.52
N PHE A 80 7.76 7.43 -13.08
CA PHE A 80 8.02 6.08 -13.57
C PHE A 80 7.13 5.72 -14.76
N SER A 81 7.75 5.29 -15.86
CA SER A 81 7.08 4.90 -17.09
C SER A 81 7.12 3.39 -17.27
N ASP A 82 6.13 2.70 -16.74
CA ASP A 82 5.87 1.28 -17.01
C ASP A 82 5.20 1.05 -18.37
N THR A 83 4.81 -0.19 -18.69
CA THR A 83 4.04 -0.53 -19.89
C THR A 83 2.69 -1.12 -19.50
N ASP A 84 1.63 -0.35 -19.68
CA ASP A 84 0.25 -0.80 -19.47
C ASP A 84 -0.05 -1.42 -18.09
N GLY A 85 0.59 -0.89 -17.04
CA GLY A 85 0.40 -1.33 -15.65
C GLY A 85 1.26 -2.51 -15.24
N ASP A 86 2.19 -2.97 -16.08
CA ASP A 86 3.09 -4.08 -15.78
C ASP A 86 4.17 -3.78 -14.72
N GLU A 87 4.21 -2.54 -14.22
CA GLU A 87 5.17 -2.07 -13.21
C GLU A 87 6.64 -2.20 -13.65
N PHE A 88 6.90 -2.47 -14.94
CA PHE A 88 8.22 -2.72 -15.49
C PHE A 88 8.57 -1.66 -16.53
N GLY A 89 9.58 -0.84 -16.21
CA GLY A 89 9.70 0.43 -16.90
C GLY A 89 10.98 1.19 -16.66
N VAL A 90 10.97 2.45 -17.06
CA VAL A 90 12.10 3.38 -16.91
C VAL A 90 11.66 4.66 -16.21
N TRP A 91 12.61 5.29 -15.51
CA TRP A 91 12.42 6.64 -14.99
C TRP A 91 12.50 7.67 -16.11
N MET A 92 11.47 8.49 -16.20
CA MET A 92 11.36 9.66 -17.07
C MET A 92 11.43 10.93 -16.24
N ARG A 93 11.75 12.06 -16.86
CA ARG A 93 11.72 13.37 -16.22
C ARG A 93 11.28 14.48 -17.17
N GLN A 94 10.76 15.55 -16.60
CA GLN A 94 10.42 16.78 -17.32
C GLN A 94 10.63 18.01 -16.42
N PRO A 95 10.82 19.21 -16.98
CA PRO A 95 10.88 20.44 -16.20
C PRO A 95 9.57 20.69 -15.44
N PHE A 96 9.66 21.19 -14.21
CA PHE A 96 8.49 21.52 -13.37
C PHE A 96 7.52 22.48 -14.08
N GLY A 97 8.05 23.51 -14.74
CA GLY A 97 7.28 24.49 -15.51
C GLY A 97 6.64 23.95 -16.81
N GLY A 98 6.91 22.71 -17.18
CA GLY A 98 6.48 22.08 -18.44
C GLY A 98 7.58 22.04 -19.50
N GLY A 99 7.54 21.01 -20.32
CA GLY A 99 8.53 20.72 -21.36
C GLY A 99 8.32 19.32 -21.91
N ASP A 100 9.24 18.86 -22.74
CA ASP A 100 9.23 17.48 -23.26
C ASP A 100 9.66 16.50 -22.17
N ASP A 101 9.07 15.30 -22.16
CA ASP A 101 9.54 14.19 -21.35
C ASP A 101 10.83 13.60 -21.95
N GLU A 102 11.81 13.34 -21.09
CA GLU A 102 13.06 12.68 -21.46
C GLU A 102 13.40 11.53 -20.50
N PRO A 103 14.10 10.48 -20.97
CA PRO A 103 14.62 9.46 -20.08
C PRO A 103 15.50 10.10 -19.00
N ALA A 104 15.17 9.86 -17.74
CA ALA A 104 15.88 10.48 -16.62
C ALA A 104 17.30 9.93 -16.47
N VAL A 105 17.48 8.66 -16.85
CA VAL A 105 18.78 7.97 -16.82
C VAL A 105 19.04 7.23 -18.14
N PRO A 106 19.54 7.94 -19.17
CA PRO A 106 19.93 7.31 -20.42
C PRO A 106 21.06 6.28 -20.18
N GLY A 107 20.77 4.99 -20.40
CA GLY A 107 21.74 3.90 -20.22
C GLY A 107 21.33 2.82 -19.21
N LEU A 108 20.21 2.99 -18.50
CA LEU A 108 19.57 1.91 -17.75
C LEU A 108 18.41 1.34 -18.56
N GLU A 109 18.43 0.03 -18.73
CA GLU A 109 17.34 -0.73 -19.35
C GLU A 109 16.14 -0.83 -18.39
N PRO A 110 14.92 -1.08 -18.91
CA PRO A 110 13.74 -1.26 -18.08
C PRO A 110 13.92 -2.28 -16.95
N SER A 111 13.29 -2.02 -15.81
CA SER A 111 13.31 -2.87 -14.62
C SER A 111 12.10 -2.60 -13.74
N TYR A 112 11.84 -3.45 -12.74
CA TYR A 112 11.02 -3.04 -11.60
C TYR A 112 11.79 -1.99 -10.78
N PRO A 113 11.12 -0.97 -10.21
CA PRO A 113 11.78 0.00 -9.36
C PRO A 113 12.17 -0.64 -8.02
N ALA A 114 13.35 -0.30 -7.51
CA ALA A 114 13.83 -0.71 -6.18
C ALA A 114 14.35 0.51 -5.39
N GLY A 115 13.55 1.57 -5.36
CA GLY A 115 13.89 2.84 -4.72
C GLY A 115 14.60 3.84 -5.63
N LEU A 116 14.48 5.13 -5.27
CA LEU A 116 15.04 6.28 -5.96
C LEU A 116 15.42 7.34 -4.93
N ALA A 117 16.62 7.91 -5.03
CA ALA A 117 17.00 9.09 -4.26
C ALA A 117 17.66 10.14 -5.16
N LEU A 118 17.32 11.41 -4.98
CA LEU A 118 17.75 12.54 -5.81
C LEU A 118 18.56 13.54 -5.00
N GLY A 119 19.78 13.82 -5.45
CA GLY A 119 20.72 14.73 -4.79
C GLY A 119 20.62 16.16 -5.31
N ARG A 120 21.02 17.11 -4.44
CA ARG A 120 21.06 18.56 -4.73
C ARG A 120 22.03 18.97 -5.83
N ASP A 121 23.04 18.14 -6.12
CA ASP A 121 24.00 18.37 -7.20
C ASP A 121 23.54 17.76 -8.55
N GLY A 122 22.33 17.20 -8.60
CA GLY A 122 21.77 16.50 -9.74
C GLY A 122 22.19 15.03 -9.84
N THR A 123 22.91 14.50 -8.86
CA THR A 123 23.15 13.05 -8.73
C THR A 123 21.83 12.32 -8.48
N ALA A 124 21.60 11.19 -9.14
CA ALA A 124 20.50 10.28 -8.84
C ALA A 124 21.04 8.91 -8.43
N VAL A 125 20.36 8.27 -7.48
CA VAL A 125 20.61 6.89 -7.07
C VAL A 125 19.39 6.07 -7.43
N VAL A 126 19.55 5.11 -8.33
CA VAL A 126 18.44 4.34 -8.90
C VAL A 126 18.60 2.87 -8.55
N GLY A 127 17.66 2.35 -7.77
CA GLY A 127 17.52 0.91 -7.53
C GLY A 127 16.67 0.25 -8.60
N ARG A 128 17.08 -0.95 -9.00
CA ARG A 128 16.48 -1.74 -10.07
C ARG A 128 16.35 -3.19 -9.62
N SER A 129 15.24 -3.83 -9.95
CA SER A 129 15.03 -5.27 -9.74
C SER A 129 14.64 -5.97 -11.04
N THR A 130 15.28 -7.11 -11.30
CA THR A 130 14.97 -8.00 -12.44
C THR A 130 15.13 -9.46 -12.05
N ASP A 131 14.44 -10.35 -12.77
CA ASP A 131 14.53 -11.79 -12.55
C ASP A 131 15.95 -12.36 -12.79
N GLU A 132 16.74 -11.76 -13.69
CA GLU A 132 18.10 -12.21 -14.00
C GLU A 132 19.10 -11.74 -12.93
N ASP A 133 19.06 -10.45 -12.59
CA ASP A 133 20.10 -9.83 -11.77
C ASP A 133 19.77 -9.79 -10.27
N GLY A 134 18.52 -10.03 -9.88
CA GLY A 134 18.03 -9.66 -8.55
C GLY A 134 17.99 -8.13 -8.44
N THR A 135 18.48 -7.60 -7.33
CA THR A 135 18.58 -6.16 -7.09
C THR A 135 19.92 -5.59 -7.50
N THR A 136 19.90 -4.44 -8.18
CA THR A 136 21.09 -3.63 -8.48
C THR A 136 20.83 -2.15 -8.15
N VAL A 137 21.85 -1.43 -7.69
CA VAL A 137 21.75 0.03 -7.42
C VAL A 137 22.82 0.77 -8.20
N HIS A 138 22.42 1.88 -8.83
CA HIS A 138 23.27 2.67 -9.72
C HIS A 138 23.33 4.11 -9.27
N VAL A 139 24.53 4.69 -9.27
CA VAL A 139 24.76 6.13 -9.12
C VAL A 139 24.88 6.77 -10.50
N VAL A 140 24.15 7.86 -10.70
CA VAL A 140 24.06 8.58 -11.96
C VAL A 140 24.41 10.03 -11.70
N ARG A 141 25.58 10.48 -12.16
CA ARG A 141 25.97 11.90 -12.08
C ARG A 141 25.54 12.65 -13.35
N PRO A 142 25.25 13.96 -13.27
CA PRO A 142 24.88 14.74 -14.45
C PRO A 142 25.89 14.60 -15.60
N GLY A 143 25.41 14.17 -16.77
CA GLY A 143 26.23 14.00 -17.98
C GLY A 143 27.20 12.80 -17.95
N ALA A 144 27.14 11.94 -16.93
CA ALA A 144 27.95 10.72 -16.83
C ALA A 144 27.10 9.47 -17.11
N ALA A 145 27.77 8.37 -17.44
CA ALA A 145 27.09 7.07 -17.53
C ALA A 145 26.76 6.54 -16.12
N PRO A 146 25.69 5.75 -15.97
CA PRO A 146 25.38 5.08 -14.71
C PRO A 146 26.52 4.18 -14.23
N VAL A 147 26.77 4.16 -12.92
CA VAL A 147 27.76 3.29 -12.28
C VAL A 147 27.05 2.40 -11.28
N GLU A 148 27.12 1.08 -11.48
CA GLU A 148 26.63 0.10 -10.51
C GLU A 148 27.50 0.14 -9.24
N ILE A 149 26.85 0.25 -8.08
CA ILE A 149 27.49 0.30 -6.76
C ILE A 149 27.05 -0.83 -5.83
N TYR A 150 25.97 -1.53 -6.17
CA TYR A 150 25.41 -2.63 -5.39
C TYR A 150 24.77 -3.66 -6.32
N ARG A 151 24.91 -4.93 -5.95
CA ARG A 151 24.25 -6.06 -6.61
C ARG A 151 24.05 -7.19 -5.62
N HIS A 152 22.83 -7.71 -5.56
CA HIS A 152 22.53 -8.91 -4.79
C HIS A 152 21.35 -9.68 -5.38
N ARG A 153 21.31 -11.01 -5.16
CA ARG A 153 20.21 -11.85 -5.66
C ARG A 153 18.89 -11.58 -4.93
N GLU A 154 18.95 -11.41 -3.62
CA GLU A 154 17.81 -11.06 -2.78
C GLU A 154 17.39 -9.60 -2.94
N SER A 155 16.25 -9.25 -2.33
CA SER A 155 15.68 -7.91 -2.39
C SER A 155 16.58 -6.90 -1.69
N ALA A 156 16.69 -5.71 -2.28
CA ALA A 156 17.18 -4.52 -1.63
C ALA A 156 16.48 -3.29 -2.24
N GLY A 157 16.61 -2.14 -1.57
CA GLY A 157 16.03 -0.89 -2.02
C GLY A 157 16.90 0.31 -1.65
N VAL A 158 16.84 1.36 -2.46
CA VAL A 158 17.39 2.67 -2.10
C VAL A 158 16.40 3.34 -1.12
N GLY A 159 16.82 3.49 0.13
CA GLY A 159 16.03 4.16 1.16
C GLY A 159 16.15 5.67 1.08
N ASP A 160 17.38 6.21 1.11
CA ASP A 160 17.60 7.66 1.03
C ASP A 160 19.05 8.04 0.67
N LEU A 161 19.27 9.31 0.32
CA LEU A 161 20.57 9.95 0.06
C LEU A 161 20.79 11.10 1.06
N SER A 162 21.94 11.10 1.74
CA SER A 162 22.24 12.17 2.70
C SER A 162 22.22 13.55 2.06
N TYR A 163 21.96 14.60 2.85
CA TYR A 163 21.84 15.99 2.38
C TYR A 163 22.98 16.42 1.44
N ASP A 164 24.22 16.05 1.79
CA ASP A 164 25.43 16.40 1.01
C ASP A 164 25.68 15.48 -0.20
N GLY A 165 24.83 14.48 -0.42
CA GLY A 165 24.94 13.53 -1.53
C GLY A 165 26.09 12.53 -1.39
N THR A 166 26.53 12.22 -0.16
CA THR A 166 27.75 11.42 0.07
C THR A 166 27.51 10.02 0.63
N LEU A 167 26.35 9.79 1.26
CA LEU A 167 25.96 8.53 1.88
C LEU A 167 24.61 8.09 1.33
N ILE A 168 24.51 6.81 0.98
CA ILE A 168 23.30 6.19 0.45
C ILE A 168 22.86 5.13 1.46
N ALA A 169 21.64 5.25 1.98
CA ALA A 169 21.03 4.23 2.82
C ALA A 169 20.33 3.19 1.93
N LEU A 170 20.66 1.93 2.14
CA LEU A 170 20.05 0.78 1.48
C LEU A 170 19.35 -0.09 2.52
N GLU A 171 18.14 -0.53 2.20
CA GLU A 171 17.46 -1.61 2.90
C GLU A 171 17.71 -2.90 2.14
N HIS A 172 18.04 -4.00 2.82
CA HIS A 172 18.31 -5.26 2.13
C HIS A 172 17.92 -6.48 2.94
N THR A 173 17.56 -7.54 2.22
CA THR A 173 17.19 -8.86 2.77
C THR A 173 18.18 -9.93 2.31
N GLU A 174 19.47 -9.58 2.23
CA GLU A 174 20.57 -10.48 1.80
C GLU A 174 20.62 -11.83 2.53
N HIS A 175 20.05 -11.91 3.74
CA HIS A 175 19.96 -13.12 4.55
C HIS A 175 18.75 -14.03 4.19
N GLY A 176 17.91 -13.63 3.24
CA GLY A 176 16.79 -14.43 2.70
C GLY A 176 15.44 -14.28 3.41
N ASP A 177 15.31 -13.37 4.39
CA ASP A 177 14.03 -13.02 5.01
C ASP A 177 13.51 -11.71 4.39
N ALA A 178 12.57 -11.83 3.44
CA ALA A 178 11.97 -10.72 2.74
C ALA A 178 11.04 -9.86 3.62
N MET A 179 10.71 -10.29 4.84
CA MET A 179 9.87 -9.54 5.78
C MET A 179 10.67 -8.64 6.72
N HIS A 180 11.97 -8.92 6.92
CA HIS A 180 12.79 -8.26 7.92
C HIS A 180 14.09 -7.75 7.30
N SER A 181 14.10 -6.49 6.85
CA SER A 181 15.28 -5.88 6.26
C SER A 181 16.37 -5.56 7.30
N ALA A 182 17.63 -5.62 6.86
CA ALA A 182 18.77 -4.99 7.49
C ALA A 182 19.15 -3.71 6.71
N LEU A 183 19.94 -2.83 7.32
CA LEU A 183 20.35 -1.55 6.72
C LEU A 183 21.84 -1.52 6.42
N ARG A 184 22.20 -1.07 5.22
CA ARG A 184 23.58 -0.77 4.86
C ARG A 184 23.69 0.64 4.32
N VAL A 185 24.61 1.42 4.89
CA VAL A 185 24.96 2.73 4.35
C VAL A 185 26.24 2.62 3.54
N VAL A 186 26.17 2.99 2.26
CA VAL A 186 27.31 2.95 1.32
C VAL A 186 27.67 4.36 0.84
N ARG A 187 28.90 4.51 0.34
CA ARG A 187 29.33 5.71 -0.37
C ARG A 187 29.00 5.61 -1.85
N LEU A 188 29.15 6.72 -2.58
CA LEU A 188 28.95 6.78 -4.04
C LEU A 188 29.87 5.85 -4.86
N ASP A 189 30.92 5.27 -4.26
CA ASP A 189 31.80 4.27 -4.89
C ASP A 189 31.43 2.83 -4.53
N GLY A 190 30.33 2.62 -3.80
CA GLY A 190 29.86 1.31 -3.32
C GLY A 190 30.56 0.81 -2.06
N SER A 191 31.53 1.54 -1.51
CA SER A 191 32.16 1.13 -0.25
C SER A 191 31.21 1.30 0.93
N THR A 192 31.07 0.25 1.76
CA THR A 192 30.29 0.31 3.00
C THR A 192 30.87 1.35 3.96
N ALA A 193 30.01 2.25 4.42
CA ALA A 193 30.31 3.23 5.46
C ALA A 193 29.87 2.72 6.84
N ALA A 194 28.67 2.15 6.93
CA ALA A 194 28.12 1.55 8.14
C ALA A 194 27.09 0.47 7.79
N GLU A 195 26.76 -0.39 8.75
CA GLU A 195 25.75 -1.43 8.63
C GLU A 195 25.06 -1.61 9.98
N LEU A 196 23.75 -1.80 9.96
CA LEU A 196 22.93 -2.10 11.13
C LEU A 196 22.03 -3.29 10.79
N ASP A 197 22.14 -4.34 11.59
CA ASP A 197 21.45 -5.61 11.33
C ASP A 197 20.89 -6.18 12.64
N ASP A 198 19.62 -5.88 12.89
CA ASP A 198 18.88 -6.45 14.02
C ASP A 198 18.47 -7.91 13.77
N THR A 199 18.51 -8.38 12.53
CA THR A 199 18.22 -9.79 12.18
C THR A 199 19.35 -10.73 12.60
N LYS A 200 20.56 -10.19 12.84
CA LYS A 200 21.77 -10.95 13.16
C LYS A 200 22.06 -12.02 12.10
N GLY A 201 22.02 -11.61 10.83
CA GLY A 201 22.17 -12.49 9.68
C GLY A 201 20.99 -13.43 9.47
N GLY A 202 19.75 -12.97 9.74
CA GLY A 202 18.52 -13.74 9.59
C GLY A 202 18.22 -14.73 10.73
N ALA A 203 18.91 -14.63 11.87
CA ALA A 203 18.66 -15.46 13.04
C ALA A 203 17.51 -14.93 13.92
N GLU A 204 17.20 -13.64 13.81
CA GLU A 204 16.13 -12.95 14.52
C GLU A 204 15.17 -12.28 13.53
N GLU A 205 13.88 -12.37 13.80
CA GLU A 205 12.81 -11.77 13.00
C GLU A 205 12.59 -10.32 13.48
N LEU A 206 13.56 -9.46 13.22
CA LEU A 206 13.54 -8.05 13.61
C LEU A 206 13.95 -7.19 12.41
N GLY A 207 12.96 -6.54 11.80
CA GLY A 207 13.19 -5.66 10.66
C GLY A 207 13.64 -4.25 11.04
N LEU A 208 14.32 -3.62 10.09
CA LEU A 208 14.69 -2.21 10.07
C LEU A 208 14.20 -1.57 8.77
N GLU A 209 13.79 -0.30 8.83
CA GLU A 209 13.33 0.50 7.68
C GLU A 209 14.01 1.87 7.70
N VAL A 210 14.31 2.43 6.53
CA VAL A 210 14.85 3.78 6.37
C VAL A 210 13.71 4.78 6.34
N LEU A 211 13.73 5.75 7.26
CA LEU A 211 12.77 6.85 7.31
C LEU A 211 13.34 8.19 6.81
N GLY A 212 14.65 8.23 6.51
CA GLY A 212 15.32 9.37 5.88
C GLY A 212 16.46 9.97 6.69
N PHE A 213 17.47 10.49 5.99
CA PHE A 213 18.57 11.24 6.58
C PHE A 213 18.09 12.57 7.17
N ALA A 214 18.80 13.05 8.18
CA ALA A 214 18.58 14.39 8.70
C ALA A 214 18.75 15.43 7.56
N PRO A 215 17.82 16.39 7.42
CA PRO A 215 17.77 17.30 6.29
C PRO A 215 18.74 18.49 6.47
N LEU A 216 19.95 18.24 6.96
CA LEU A 216 20.93 19.27 7.29
C LEU A 216 22.32 18.96 6.69
N PRO A 217 23.05 19.98 6.19
CA PRO A 217 24.41 19.79 5.69
C PRO A 217 25.35 19.22 6.76
N GLY A 218 26.11 18.20 6.39
CA GLY A 218 27.08 17.51 7.25
C GLY A 218 26.47 16.64 8.36
N ASP A 219 25.14 16.55 8.46
CA ASP A 219 24.48 15.70 9.45
C ASP A 219 24.39 14.26 8.94
N THR A 220 24.95 13.33 9.72
CA THR A 220 25.02 11.90 9.39
C THR A 220 23.97 11.07 10.12
N ARG A 221 23.05 11.72 10.84
CA ARG A 221 21.92 11.05 11.48
C ARG A 221 20.95 10.55 10.42
N LEU A 222 20.61 9.28 10.53
CA LEU A 222 19.58 8.58 9.76
C LEU A 222 18.43 8.26 10.71
N LEU A 223 17.22 8.67 10.36
CA LEU A 223 16.01 8.20 11.03
C LEU A 223 15.66 6.83 10.46
N ILE A 224 15.40 5.87 11.33
CA ILE A 224 15.05 4.50 10.96
C ILE A 224 13.88 4.02 11.79
N ALA A 225 13.09 3.08 11.27
CA ALA A 225 12.15 2.30 12.07
C ALA A 225 12.80 0.98 12.49
N HIS A 226 12.48 0.48 13.68
CA HIS A 226 12.97 -0.81 14.19
C HIS A 226 11.88 -1.58 14.93
N GLN A 227 12.04 -2.90 15.06
CA GLN A 227 11.05 -3.77 15.71
C GLN A 227 11.47 -4.36 17.08
N ARG A 228 12.57 -3.88 17.66
CA ARG A 228 13.18 -4.41 18.90
C ARG A 228 12.23 -4.59 20.09
N ARG A 229 11.14 -3.81 20.15
CA ARG A 229 10.13 -3.88 21.22
C ARG A 229 8.79 -4.50 20.78
N GLY A 230 8.81 -5.26 19.69
CA GLY A 230 7.67 -6.02 19.19
C GLY A 230 6.65 -5.21 18.38
N ARG A 231 7.01 -4.01 17.94
CA ARG A 231 6.23 -3.11 17.07
C ARG A 231 7.18 -2.17 16.35
N TRP A 232 6.73 -1.49 15.30
CA TRP A 232 7.54 -0.49 14.62
C TRP A 232 7.68 0.78 15.47
N GLU A 233 8.92 1.14 15.80
CA GLU A 233 9.26 2.38 16.52
C GLU A 233 10.41 3.12 15.83
N PRO A 234 10.39 4.46 15.79
CA PRO A 234 11.47 5.25 15.23
C PRO A 234 12.68 5.34 16.17
N MET A 235 13.87 5.36 15.59
CA MET A 235 15.16 5.58 16.26
C MET A 235 16.05 6.46 15.39
N VAL A 236 16.91 7.26 16.03
CA VAL A 236 17.95 8.01 15.33
C VAL A 236 19.27 7.24 15.38
N TRP A 237 19.84 6.93 14.23
CA TRP A 237 21.14 6.29 14.08
C TRP A 237 22.14 7.25 13.44
N ASP A 238 23.19 7.63 14.17
CA ASP A 238 24.31 8.40 13.59
C ASP A 238 25.27 7.44 12.89
N VAL A 239 25.24 7.47 11.56
CA VAL A 239 26.03 6.60 10.68
C VAL A 239 27.54 6.77 10.89
N ALA A 240 28.01 7.98 11.24
CA ALA A 240 29.44 8.25 11.37
C ALA A 240 30.01 7.73 12.70
N SER A 241 29.25 7.86 13.78
CA SER A 241 29.69 7.43 15.11
C SER A 241 29.22 6.03 15.51
N GLY A 242 28.18 5.51 14.84
CA GLY A 242 27.46 4.30 15.20
C GLY A 242 26.53 4.48 16.42
N ALA A 243 26.27 5.71 16.85
CA ALA A 243 25.43 5.97 18.01
C ALA A 243 23.95 5.76 17.65
N GLU A 244 23.24 5.03 18.50
CA GLU A 244 21.81 4.72 18.36
C GLU A 244 21.03 5.40 19.50
N THR A 245 20.00 6.16 19.15
CA THR A 245 19.16 6.91 20.09
C THR A 245 17.70 6.50 19.92
N GLU A 246 17.26 5.52 20.71
CA GLU A 246 15.87 5.09 20.76
C GLU A 246 14.96 6.19 21.30
N LEU A 247 13.81 6.40 20.66
CA LEU A 247 12.85 7.44 21.05
C LEU A 247 11.83 6.85 22.03
N ALA A 248 11.81 7.35 23.26
CA ALA A 248 10.85 6.91 24.27
C ALA A 248 9.49 7.60 24.07
N LEU A 249 8.70 7.13 23.09
CA LEU A 249 7.40 7.72 22.75
C LEU A 249 6.25 7.23 23.64
N GLU A 250 6.36 6.02 24.20
CA GLU A 250 5.35 5.36 25.04
C GLU A 250 3.95 5.22 24.38
N LEU A 251 3.90 5.17 23.04
CA LEU A 251 2.68 4.98 22.26
C LEU A 251 2.35 3.49 22.07
N PRO A 252 1.06 3.09 22.09
CA PRO A 252 0.65 1.68 22.08
C PRO A 252 0.65 0.99 20.71
N GLY A 253 0.68 1.74 19.60
CA GLY A 253 0.61 1.24 18.24
C GLY A 253 1.89 1.39 17.44
N ASP A 254 1.81 1.08 16.15
CA ASP A 254 2.93 1.24 15.23
C ASP A 254 3.19 2.73 14.97
N VAL A 255 4.46 3.09 14.87
CA VAL A 255 4.89 4.48 14.71
C VAL A 255 5.83 4.61 13.53
N VAL A 256 5.51 5.54 12.64
CA VAL A 256 6.44 6.05 11.62
C VAL A 256 6.74 7.51 11.93
N ALA A 257 7.86 8.02 11.45
CA ALA A 257 8.24 9.41 11.66
C ALA A 257 9.01 9.97 10.46
N GLU A 258 8.96 11.29 10.30
CA GLU A 258 9.81 12.03 9.35
C GLU A 258 10.46 13.22 10.08
N TRP A 259 11.53 13.75 9.51
CA TRP A 259 12.18 14.95 10.04
C TRP A 259 11.34 16.20 9.81
N TYR A 260 11.30 17.10 10.80
CA TYR A 260 11.00 18.50 10.49
C TYR A 260 12.13 19.08 9.62
N PRO A 261 11.84 20.02 8.71
CA PRO A 261 12.83 20.55 7.78
C PRO A 261 14.06 21.20 8.42
N ASP A 262 13.95 21.63 9.68
CA ASP A 262 15.05 22.22 10.45
C ASP A 262 15.90 21.19 11.23
N GLY A 263 15.55 19.90 11.16
CA GLY A 263 16.24 18.80 11.84
C GLY A 263 16.15 18.83 13.37
N SER A 264 15.30 19.70 13.95
CA SER A 264 15.17 19.87 15.41
C SER A 264 14.15 18.94 16.06
N ALA A 265 13.22 18.43 15.27
CA ALA A 265 12.10 17.61 15.72
C ALA A 265 11.72 16.57 14.67
N LEU A 266 10.87 15.64 15.08
CA LEU A 266 10.25 14.65 14.20
C LEU A 266 8.74 14.84 14.17
N LEU A 267 8.13 14.73 13.00
CA LEU A 267 6.69 14.52 12.87
C LEU A 267 6.44 13.02 12.98
N VAL A 268 5.63 12.63 13.96
CA VAL A 268 5.36 11.26 14.32
C VAL A 268 3.92 10.93 13.95
N VAL A 269 3.72 9.89 13.15
CA VAL A 269 2.41 9.33 12.83
C VAL A 269 2.25 8.04 13.63
N HIS A 270 1.30 8.04 14.54
CA HIS A 270 0.97 6.90 15.38
C HIS A 270 -0.28 6.21 14.81
N SER A 271 -0.21 4.92 14.50
CA SER A 271 -1.35 4.13 14.06
C SER A 271 -1.70 3.07 15.09
N PHE A 272 -2.92 3.12 15.61
CA PHE A 272 -3.38 2.20 16.64
C PHE A 272 -4.87 1.89 16.47
N GLU A 273 -5.21 0.60 16.49
CA GLU A 273 -6.60 0.11 16.39
C GLU A 273 -7.39 0.80 15.26
N ALA A 274 -6.82 0.81 14.05
CA ALA A 274 -7.42 1.37 12.83
C ALA A 274 -7.61 2.91 12.79
N ARG A 275 -7.06 3.68 13.74
CA ARG A 275 -6.99 5.15 13.69
C ARG A 275 -5.55 5.63 13.68
N SER A 276 -5.38 6.91 13.33
CA SER A 276 -4.07 7.55 13.41
C SER A 276 -4.12 8.88 14.14
N GLU A 277 -3.05 9.17 14.85
CA GLU A 277 -2.79 10.42 15.57
C GLU A 277 -1.46 11.01 15.12
N LEU A 278 -1.32 12.33 15.22
CA LEU A 278 -0.08 13.04 14.89
C LEU A 278 0.56 13.61 16.15
N PHE A 279 1.89 13.55 16.20
CA PHE A 279 2.67 14.16 17.26
C PHE A 279 3.91 14.86 16.70
N ARG A 280 4.41 15.87 17.40
CA ARG A 280 5.74 16.43 17.22
C ARG A 280 6.63 15.93 18.36
N TYR A 281 7.75 15.32 18.03
CA TYR A 281 8.79 14.94 18.99
C TYR A 281 9.96 15.91 18.93
N ASP A 282 10.18 16.70 19.98
CA ASP A 282 11.34 17.60 20.09
C ASP A 282 12.57 16.81 20.54
N LEU A 283 13.63 16.81 19.72
CA LEU A 283 14.82 16.00 19.97
C LEU A 283 15.67 16.52 21.12
N ALA A 284 15.68 17.84 21.35
CA ALA A 284 16.50 18.44 22.40
C ALA A 284 15.85 18.33 23.78
N ALA A 285 14.53 18.51 23.84
CA ALA A 285 13.73 18.38 25.05
C ALA A 285 13.36 16.91 25.36
N ALA A 286 13.43 16.03 24.36
CA ALA A 286 12.89 14.67 24.42
C ALA A 286 11.39 14.69 24.81
N GLU A 287 10.63 15.62 24.22
CA GLU A 287 9.22 15.87 24.53
C GLU A 287 8.34 15.53 23.34
N LEU A 288 7.28 14.76 23.59
CA LEU A 288 6.25 14.41 22.61
C LEU A 288 5.03 15.31 22.83
N VAL A 289 4.63 16.05 21.81
CA VAL A 289 3.48 16.96 21.84
C VAL A 289 2.48 16.55 20.77
N GLU A 290 1.22 16.35 21.16
CA GLU A 290 0.14 16.02 20.22
C GLU A 290 -0.10 17.17 19.23
N VAL A 291 -0.28 16.80 17.96
CA VAL A 291 -0.74 17.67 16.89
C VAL A 291 -2.20 17.34 16.63
N GLU A 292 -3.10 18.21 17.08
CA GLU A 292 -4.54 17.94 17.05
C GLU A 292 -5.04 17.66 15.63
N THR A 293 -5.61 16.47 15.44
CA THR A 293 -6.29 16.04 14.20
C THR A 293 -7.72 15.60 14.49
N PRO A 294 -8.64 15.71 13.52
CA PRO A 294 -9.96 15.13 13.68
C PRO A 294 -9.87 13.59 13.83
N ALA A 295 -10.84 12.99 14.52
CA ALA A 295 -10.96 11.53 14.56
C ALA A 295 -11.09 10.92 13.15
N GLY A 296 -10.44 9.78 12.93
CA GLY A 296 -10.34 9.08 11.66
C GLY A 296 -8.92 8.58 11.44
N SER A 297 -8.46 8.62 10.20
CA SER A 297 -7.12 8.20 9.82
C SER A 297 -6.39 9.29 9.05
N VAL A 298 -5.09 9.40 9.34
CA VAL A 298 -4.15 10.23 8.59
C VAL A 298 -3.35 9.29 7.70
N SER A 299 -3.61 9.33 6.39
CA SER A 299 -2.94 8.44 5.42
C SER A 299 -1.66 9.06 4.83
N GLY A 300 -1.31 10.26 5.27
CA GLY A 300 -0.04 10.92 4.99
C GLY A 300 0.04 12.24 5.73
N ALA A 301 1.22 12.63 6.18
CA ALA A 301 1.47 13.93 6.79
C ALA A 301 2.88 14.41 6.45
N THR A 302 3.07 15.72 6.36
CA THR A 302 4.37 16.35 6.11
C THR A 302 4.52 17.65 6.92
N ALA A 303 5.69 17.84 7.53
CA ALA A 303 6.08 19.09 8.18
C ALA A 303 6.54 20.14 7.17
N ARG A 304 6.22 21.41 7.42
CA ARG A 304 6.59 22.55 6.57
C ARG A 304 7.71 23.39 7.20
N PRO A 305 8.48 24.16 6.40
CA PRO A 305 9.56 25.00 6.93
C PRO A 305 9.12 26.07 7.94
N ASP A 306 7.84 26.44 7.96
CA ASP A 306 7.27 27.37 8.95
C ASP A 306 6.83 26.68 10.25
N GLY A 307 7.04 25.37 10.37
CA GLY A 307 6.66 24.54 11.52
C GLY A 307 5.21 24.07 11.51
N THR A 308 4.42 24.43 10.49
CA THR A 308 3.08 23.85 10.31
C THR A 308 3.17 22.42 9.79
N VAL A 309 2.08 21.66 9.92
CA VAL A 309 1.97 20.30 9.38
C VAL A 309 0.80 20.27 8.42
N GLU A 310 1.01 19.70 7.24
CA GLU A 310 -0.02 19.37 6.27
C GLU A 310 -0.29 17.87 6.33
N TYR A 311 -1.54 17.45 6.25
CA TYR A 311 -1.92 16.04 6.39
C TYR A 311 -3.14 15.68 5.55
N LEU A 312 -3.12 14.48 4.97
CA LEU A 312 -4.24 13.87 4.27
C LEU A 312 -5.06 13.07 5.28
N TRP A 313 -6.26 13.57 5.57
CA TRP A 313 -7.13 13.00 6.58
C TRP A 313 -8.46 12.57 5.97
N SER A 314 -9.01 11.47 6.46
CA SER A 314 -10.38 11.04 6.15
C SER A 314 -10.98 10.25 7.31
N SER A 315 -12.27 9.94 7.21
CA SER A 315 -12.86 8.85 7.99
C SER A 315 -13.76 7.99 7.12
N ALA A 316 -14.16 6.81 7.59
CA ALA A 316 -15.09 5.96 6.83
C ALA A 316 -16.39 6.71 6.43
N ALA A 317 -16.80 7.71 7.22
CA ALA A 317 -17.94 8.57 6.94
C ALA A 317 -17.63 9.78 6.03
N ARG A 318 -16.39 10.27 6.01
CA ARG A 318 -16.04 11.58 5.44
C ARG A 318 -14.91 11.44 4.41
N PRO A 319 -15.11 11.89 3.16
CA PRO A 319 -14.10 11.86 2.12
C PRO A 319 -12.79 12.53 2.53
N SER A 320 -11.72 12.15 1.84
CA SER A 320 -10.38 12.65 2.12
C SER A 320 -10.21 14.14 1.83
N GLU A 321 -9.53 14.83 2.73
CA GLU A 321 -9.18 16.25 2.64
C GLU A 321 -7.71 16.44 3.00
N VAL A 322 -7.01 17.31 2.25
CA VAL A 322 -5.67 17.77 2.63
C VAL A 322 -5.83 18.99 3.53
N ARG A 323 -5.39 18.88 4.78
CA ARG A 323 -5.58 19.89 5.82
C ARG A 323 -4.24 20.37 6.37
N SER A 324 -4.25 21.53 7.01
CA SER A 324 -3.11 22.09 7.74
C SER A 324 -3.44 22.26 9.22
N THR A 325 -2.45 22.22 10.10
CA THR A 325 -2.57 22.59 11.53
C THR A 325 -3.00 24.04 11.75
N THR A 326 -2.95 24.88 10.71
CA THR A 326 -3.57 26.21 10.72
C THR A 326 -5.11 26.18 10.65
N GLY A 327 -5.70 25.00 10.39
CA GLY A 327 -7.13 24.81 10.18
C GLY A 327 -7.58 24.96 8.72
N ALA A 328 -6.67 25.29 7.79
CA ALA A 328 -6.97 25.46 6.38
C ALA A 328 -7.11 24.11 5.65
N VAL A 329 -7.94 24.09 4.60
CA VAL A 329 -7.87 23.08 3.53
C VAL A 329 -6.78 23.54 2.56
N VAL A 330 -5.73 22.72 2.41
CA VAL A 330 -4.52 23.06 1.66
C VAL A 330 -4.75 22.96 0.16
N LEU A 331 -5.35 21.85 -0.27
CA LEU A 331 -5.59 21.55 -1.67
C LEU A 331 -6.99 20.96 -1.84
N ASP A 332 -7.82 21.68 -2.58
CA ASP A 332 -9.20 21.30 -2.84
C ASP A 332 -9.34 20.73 -4.26
N PRO A 333 -9.78 19.47 -4.44
CA PRO A 333 -9.93 18.90 -5.78
C PRO A 333 -10.99 19.66 -6.59
N PRO A 334 -10.75 19.92 -7.89
CA PRO A 334 -11.71 20.60 -8.74
C PRO A 334 -12.97 19.75 -8.95
N GLY A 335 -14.09 20.40 -9.24
CA GLY A 335 -15.33 19.70 -9.58
C GLY A 335 -16.20 19.33 -8.37
N MET A 336 -16.91 18.21 -8.47
CA MET A 336 -17.90 17.82 -7.47
C MET A 336 -17.24 17.19 -6.24
N LYS A 337 -17.85 17.41 -5.07
CA LYS A 337 -17.44 16.74 -3.83
C LYS A 337 -18.02 15.34 -3.76
N ALA A 338 -17.21 14.40 -3.28
CA ALA A 338 -17.67 13.05 -3.00
C ALA A 338 -18.75 13.11 -1.92
N PRO A 339 -19.87 12.41 -2.09
CA PRO A 339 -20.81 12.20 -1.00
C PRO A 339 -20.13 11.47 0.18
N GLY A 340 -20.53 11.81 1.40
CA GLY A 340 -20.13 11.07 2.60
C GLY A 340 -20.67 9.65 2.62
N SER A 341 -20.31 8.89 3.65
CA SER A 341 -20.80 7.53 3.89
C SER A 341 -21.15 7.36 5.38
N VAL A 342 -21.20 6.11 5.85
CA VAL A 342 -21.55 5.73 7.23
C VAL A 342 -20.26 5.58 8.05
N PRO A 343 -20.21 6.06 9.32
CA PRO A 343 -19.06 5.80 10.20
C PRO A 343 -18.89 4.30 10.48
N VAL A 344 -17.65 3.88 10.76
CA VAL A 344 -17.36 2.52 11.23
C VAL A 344 -17.69 2.36 12.71
N GLU A 345 -18.11 1.16 13.07
CA GLU A 345 -18.21 0.68 14.44
C GLU A 345 -17.16 -0.40 14.67
N ASP A 346 -16.46 -0.36 15.80
CA ASP A 346 -15.50 -1.40 16.17
C ASP A 346 -16.22 -2.65 16.67
N ALA A 347 -15.81 -3.79 16.14
CA ALA A 347 -16.13 -5.09 16.65
C ALA A 347 -14.84 -5.78 17.10
N TRP A 348 -14.85 -6.25 18.34
CA TRP A 348 -13.76 -7.03 18.90
C TRP A 348 -14.24 -8.44 19.16
N VAL A 349 -13.63 -9.39 18.47
CA VAL A 349 -14.07 -10.78 18.45
C VAL A 349 -12.95 -11.67 18.97
N GLU A 350 -13.28 -12.52 19.93
CA GLU A 350 -12.34 -13.55 20.38
C GLU A 350 -12.18 -14.62 19.29
N GLY A 351 -10.96 -14.84 18.82
CA GLY A 351 -10.63 -15.85 17.83
C GLY A 351 -9.50 -16.77 18.26
N PRO A 352 -9.15 -17.77 17.42
CA PRO A 352 -8.13 -18.77 17.74
C PRO A 352 -6.73 -18.18 17.98
N GLY A 353 -6.43 -17.05 17.35
CA GLY A 353 -5.16 -16.34 17.49
C GLY A 353 -5.15 -15.21 18.52
N GLY A 354 -6.26 -14.94 19.20
CA GLY A 354 -6.43 -13.79 20.08
C GLY A 354 -7.60 -12.90 19.66
N ARG A 355 -7.61 -11.67 20.19
CA ARG A 355 -8.69 -10.71 19.98
C ARG A 355 -8.54 -10.04 18.60
N ILE A 356 -9.48 -10.30 17.71
CA ILE A 356 -9.53 -9.82 16.33
C ILE A 356 -10.27 -8.48 16.29
N HIS A 357 -9.71 -7.51 15.58
CA HIS A 357 -10.37 -6.24 15.30
C HIS A 357 -11.09 -6.30 13.96
N ALA A 358 -12.37 -5.92 13.94
CA ALA A 358 -13.13 -5.76 12.71
C ALA A 358 -13.85 -4.40 12.70
N LEU A 359 -13.88 -3.76 11.53
CA LEU A 359 -14.62 -2.53 11.28
C LEU A 359 -15.96 -2.88 10.62
N VAL A 360 -17.06 -2.40 11.21
CA VAL A 360 -18.41 -2.71 10.77
C VAL A 360 -19.12 -1.45 10.31
N GLN A 361 -19.71 -1.48 9.12
CA GLN A 361 -20.62 -0.45 8.64
C GLN A 361 -21.98 -1.08 8.29
N ARG A 362 -23.06 -0.38 8.63
CA ARG A 362 -24.43 -0.88 8.46
C ARG A 362 -25.23 0.03 7.53
N PRO A 363 -26.01 -0.52 6.60
CA PRO A 363 -26.94 0.28 5.81
C PRO A 363 -28.11 0.73 6.71
N ALA A 364 -28.93 1.65 6.20
CA ALA A 364 -30.14 2.06 6.90
C ALA A 364 -31.14 0.88 7.03
N GLY A 365 -31.74 0.72 8.21
CA GLY A 365 -32.73 -0.33 8.48
C GLY A 365 -32.40 -1.15 9.72
N ALA A 366 -33.18 -2.22 9.94
CA ALA A 366 -32.91 -3.20 10.98
C ALA A 366 -32.45 -4.51 10.32
N GLY A 367 -31.42 -5.13 10.89
CA GLY A 367 -30.88 -6.41 10.42
C GLY A 367 -31.80 -7.61 10.72
N PRO A 368 -31.35 -8.84 10.40
CA PRO A 368 -30.04 -9.15 9.82
C PRO A 368 -29.91 -8.67 8.37
N PHE A 369 -28.73 -8.17 8.03
CA PHE A 369 -28.42 -7.64 6.70
C PHE A 369 -27.78 -8.71 5.81
N PRO A 370 -27.93 -8.66 4.47
CA PRO A 370 -26.93 -9.28 3.63
C PRO A 370 -25.58 -8.59 3.91
N THR A 371 -24.50 -9.36 4.01
CA THR A 371 -23.23 -8.84 4.55
C THR A 371 -22.07 -9.22 3.67
N VAL A 372 -21.24 -8.24 3.35
CA VAL A 372 -19.96 -8.39 2.66
C VAL A 372 -18.84 -8.42 3.69
N PHE A 373 -18.07 -9.50 3.69
CA PHE A 373 -16.80 -9.60 4.38
C PHE A 373 -15.72 -9.18 3.38
N GLU A 374 -15.33 -7.92 3.45
CA GLU A 374 -14.35 -7.32 2.55
C GLU A 374 -12.96 -7.44 3.19
N LEU A 375 -12.15 -8.32 2.63
CA LEU A 375 -10.80 -8.62 3.10
C LEU A 375 -9.79 -7.74 2.37
N HIS A 376 -8.94 -7.07 3.15
CA HIS A 376 -7.92 -6.19 2.62
C HIS A 376 -6.81 -6.94 1.87
N GLY A 377 -6.06 -6.21 1.03
CA GLY A 377 -4.84 -6.70 0.39
C GLY A 377 -3.65 -6.72 1.37
N GLY A 378 -2.46 -7.10 0.92
CA GLY A 378 -1.25 -7.13 1.75
C GLY A 378 -0.36 -8.33 1.44
N PRO A 379 0.07 -9.12 2.45
CA PRO A 379 -0.61 -9.25 3.75
C PRO A 379 -0.24 -8.19 4.80
N THR A 380 0.87 -7.46 4.62
CA THR A 380 1.37 -6.45 5.57
C THR A 380 0.66 -5.09 5.43
N TRP A 381 -0.67 -5.10 5.62
CA TRP A 381 -1.51 -3.89 5.62
C TRP A 381 -2.70 -4.07 6.57
N HIS A 382 -3.51 -3.03 6.79
CA HIS A 382 -4.73 -3.13 7.59
C HIS A 382 -5.81 -2.16 7.11
N ASP A 383 -7.08 -2.50 7.37
CA ASP A 383 -8.20 -1.60 7.19
C ASP A 383 -8.30 -0.60 8.33
N SER A 384 -8.42 0.68 7.97
CA SER A 384 -8.52 1.80 8.89
C SER A 384 -9.89 2.51 8.84
N ASP A 385 -10.16 3.39 9.81
CA ASP A 385 -11.25 4.38 9.76
C ASP A 385 -10.92 5.46 8.72
N ALA A 386 -10.87 5.05 7.46
CA ALA A 386 -10.59 5.87 6.30
C ALA A 386 -11.71 5.73 5.25
N PHE A 387 -11.88 6.76 4.43
CA PHE A 387 -12.93 6.77 3.42
C PHE A 387 -12.60 5.85 2.25
N ALA A 388 -13.51 4.92 1.94
CA ALA A 388 -13.41 4.06 0.77
C ALA A 388 -14.74 3.99 0.02
N ALA A 389 -14.69 4.20 -1.30
CA ALA A 389 -15.88 4.22 -2.15
C ALA A 389 -16.49 2.82 -2.36
N GLY A 390 -15.68 1.75 -2.27
CA GLY A 390 -16.14 0.35 -2.36
C GLY A 390 -17.14 -0.03 -1.27
N PRO A 391 -16.74 0.03 0.02
CA PRO A 391 -17.67 -0.21 1.15
C PRO A 391 -18.93 0.67 1.08
N ALA A 392 -18.78 1.95 0.70
CA ALA A 392 -19.91 2.87 0.54
C ALA A 392 -20.90 2.41 -0.55
N ALA A 393 -20.42 1.80 -1.64
CA ALA A 393 -21.28 1.27 -2.69
C ALA A 393 -22.12 0.08 -2.19
N TRP A 394 -21.53 -0.83 -1.40
CA TRP A 394 -22.26 -1.94 -0.78
C TRP A 394 -23.34 -1.45 0.18
N LEU A 395 -23.03 -0.44 1.00
CA LEU A 395 -23.98 0.19 1.92
C LEU A 395 -25.17 0.82 1.18
N ASP A 396 -24.93 1.53 0.09
CA ASP A 396 -25.98 2.12 -0.75
C ASP A 396 -26.91 1.05 -1.37
N HIS A 397 -26.43 -0.19 -1.54
CA HIS A 397 -27.20 -1.33 -2.04
C HIS A 397 -27.80 -2.21 -0.92
N GLY A 398 -27.73 -1.76 0.34
CA GLY A 398 -28.37 -2.43 1.47
C GLY A 398 -27.57 -3.58 2.08
N TYR A 399 -26.27 -3.66 1.79
CA TYR A 399 -25.36 -4.62 2.41
C TYR A 399 -24.65 -4.00 3.61
N ALA A 400 -24.53 -4.76 4.70
CA ALA A 400 -23.55 -4.44 5.73
C ALA A 400 -22.15 -4.80 5.23
N VAL A 401 -21.13 -4.07 5.68
CA VAL A 401 -19.73 -4.34 5.34
C VAL A 401 -18.97 -4.61 6.62
N VAL A 402 -18.24 -5.71 6.63
CA VAL A 402 -17.36 -6.13 7.72
C VAL A 402 -15.96 -6.26 7.15
N ARG A 403 -15.03 -5.44 7.63
CA ARG A 403 -13.61 -5.47 7.27
C ARG A 403 -12.82 -6.04 8.43
N VAL A 404 -12.03 -7.07 8.18
CA VAL A 404 -11.39 -7.88 9.23
C VAL A 404 -9.89 -7.65 9.20
N ASN A 405 -9.33 -7.13 10.28
CA ASN A 405 -7.89 -7.06 10.48
C ASN A 405 -7.42 -8.40 11.09
N TYR A 406 -7.31 -9.41 10.22
CA TYR A 406 -6.92 -10.78 10.56
C TYR A 406 -5.43 -10.87 10.97
N ARG A 407 -4.99 -12.01 11.54
CA ARG A 407 -3.55 -12.23 11.80
C ARG A 407 -2.73 -12.02 10.53
N GLY A 408 -1.73 -11.15 10.62
CA GLY A 408 -0.95 -10.66 9.48
C GLY A 408 -1.12 -9.18 9.21
N SER A 409 -2.22 -8.57 9.67
CA SER A 409 -2.43 -7.12 9.52
C SER A 409 -1.46 -6.30 10.37
N THR A 410 -1.07 -5.12 9.87
CA THR A 410 -0.26 -4.15 10.63
C THR A 410 -1.09 -3.40 11.68
N GLY A 411 -0.44 -2.69 12.61
CA GLY A 411 -1.11 -1.89 13.65
C GLY A 411 -1.45 -2.65 14.94
N TYR A 412 -1.11 -3.95 15.02
CA TYR A 412 -1.38 -4.82 16.19
C TYR A 412 -0.10 -5.46 16.76
N GLY A 413 1.07 -4.94 16.37
CA GLY A 413 2.37 -5.44 16.77
C GLY A 413 2.91 -6.58 15.89
N ARG A 414 4.20 -6.85 16.04
CA ARG A 414 4.95 -7.80 15.22
C ARG A 414 4.45 -9.23 15.39
N GLU A 415 4.12 -9.66 16.62
CA GLU A 415 3.62 -11.04 16.83
C GLU A 415 2.34 -11.31 16.04
N TRP A 416 1.44 -10.32 15.93
CA TRP A 416 0.24 -10.44 15.11
C TRP A 416 0.56 -10.44 13.61
N THR A 417 1.49 -9.59 13.17
CA THR A 417 1.91 -9.45 11.77
C THR A 417 2.65 -10.71 11.26
N ASP A 418 3.57 -11.25 12.05
CA ASP A 418 4.42 -12.38 11.65
C ASP A 418 3.70 -13.74 11.73
N ALA A 419 2.56 -13.80 12.43
CA ALA A 419 1.82 -15.05 12.65
C ALA A 419 1.44 -15.77 11.35
N LEU A 420 1.24 -15.05 10.25
CA LEU A 420 0.84 -15.58 8.95
C LEU A 420 1.81 -16.63 8.38
N LYS A 421 3.09 -16.59 8.77
CA LYS A 421 4.12 -17.56 8.34
C LYS A 421 3.82 -19.00 8.76
N HIS A 422 2.92 -19.23 9.73
CA HIS A 422 2.66 -20.59 10.23
C HIS A 422 1.82 -21.44 9.27
N ARG A 423 0.69 -20.90 8.81
CA ARG A 423 -0.22 -21.56 7.85
C ARG A 423 -0.87 -20.47 7.00
N VAL A 424 -0.09 -20.01 6.01
CA VAL A 424 -0.42 -18.94 5.07
C VAL A 424 -1.83 -19.13 4.52
N GLY A 425 -2.65 -18.08 4.60
CA GLY A 425 -4.05 -18.06 4.21
C GLY A 425 -5.01 -18.76 5.18
N LEU A 426 -4.60 -19.85 5.83
CA LEU A 426 -5.49 -20.68 6.65
C LEU A 426 -5.75 -20.08 8.03
N ILE A 427 -4.76 -19.45 8.67
CA ILE A 427 -4.98 -18.84 9.98
C ILE A 427 -5.80 -17.55 9.87
N GLU A 428 -5.62 -16.82 8.78
CA GLU A 428 -6.38 -15.62 8.44
C GLU A 428 -7.85 -16.00 8.25
N LEU A 429 -8.11 -17.09 7.52
CA LEU A 429 -9.45 -17.62 7.33
C LEU A 429 -10.12 -18.15 8.60
N GLU A 430 -9.36 -18.58 9.60
CA GLU A 430 -9.88 -18.91 10.93
C GLU A 430 -10.37 -17.66 11.66
N ASP A 431 -9.65 -16.55 11.54
CA ASP A 431 -10.04 -15.27 12.13
C ASP A 431 -11.27 -14.69 11.43
N VAL A 432 -11.29 -14.74 10.11
CA VAL A 432 -12.46 -14.34 9.29
C VAL A 432 -13.69 -15.19 9.66
N ALA A 433 -13.53 -16.51 9.85
CA ALA A 433 -14.61 -17.38 10.29
C ALA A 433 -15.11 -17.02 11.70
N ALA A 434 -14.22 -16.67 12.64
CA ALA A 434 -14.63 -16.23 13.97
C ALA A 434 -15.47 -14.94 13.92
N VAL A 435 -15.04 -13.95 13.13
CA VAL A 435 -15.80 -12.70 12.94
C VAL A 435 -17.13 -12.94 12.22
N ARG A 436 -17.16 -13.85 11.24
CA ARG A 436 -18.40 -14.28 10.58
C ARG A 436 -19.40 -14.85 11.57
N GLU A 437 -18.96 -15.77 12.43
CA GLU A 437 -19.82 -16.41 13.42
C GLU A 437 -20.35 -15.40 14.45
N TRP A 438 -19.52 -14.45 14.86
CA TRP A 438 -19.95 -13.31 15.67
C TRP A 438 -21.00 -12.45 14.95
N ALA A 439 -20.79 -12.10 13.68
CA ALA A 439 -21.71 -11.28 12.90
C ALA A 439 -23.08 -11.96 12.74
N VAL A 440 -23.11 -13.27 12.51
CA VAL A 440 -24.36 -14.03 12.42
C VAL A 440 -25.04 -14.12 13.80
N SER A 441 -24.31 -14.52 14.84
CA SER A 441 -24.88 -14.74 16.18
C SER A 441 -25.33 -13.45 16.88
N SER A 442 -24.73 -12.31 16.56
CA SER A 442 -25.16 -10.99 17.04
C SER A 442 -26.43 -10.46 16.35
N GLY A 443 -26.88 -11.12 15.28
CA GLY A 443 -28.01 -10.67 14.45
C GLY A 443 -27.66 -9.56 13.46
N LEU A 444 -26.36 -9.25 13.28
CA LEU A 444 -25.89 -8.32 12.28
C LEU A 444 -26.07 -8.89 10.86
N ALA A 445 -25.61 -10.13 10.64
CA ALA A 445 -25.52 -10.73 9.32
C ALA A 445 -26.54 -11.87 9.12
N ASP A 446 -27.14 -11.92 7.95
CA ASP A 446 -28.02 -13.01 7.52
C ASP A 446 -27.17 -14.19 7.06
N PRO A 447 -27.23 -15.36 7.73
CA PRO A 447 -26.38 -16.50 7.38
C PRO A 447 -26.61 -17.07 5.97
N SER A 448 -27.71 -16.67 5.30
CA SER A 448 -28.02 -17.09 3.94
C SER A 448 -27.55 -16.11 2.85
N ARG A 449 -27.01 -14.94 3.24
CA ARG A 449 -26.62 -13.86 2.33
C ARG A 449 -25.25 -13.27 2.71
N LEU A 450 -24.23 -14.13 2.76
CA LEU A 450 -22.86 -13.76 3.12
C LEU A 450 -21.96 -13.77 1.89
N VAL A 451 -21.32 -12.63 1.62
CA VAL A 451 -20.34 -12.47 0.54
C VAL A 451 -18.95 -12.47 1.15
N LEU A 452 -18.05 -13.32 0.62
CA LEU A 452 -16.62 -13.21 0.85
C LEU A 452 -16.01 -12.44 -0.33
N SER A 453 -15.35 -11.32 -0.06
CA SER A 453 -14.81 -10.45 -1.09
C SER A 453 -13.44 -9.94 -0.72
N GLY A 454 -12.58 -9.70 -1.70
CA GLY A 454 -11.30 -9.04 -1.48
C GLY A 454 -10.49 -8.85 -2.74
N ALA A 455 -9.44 -8.02 -2.64
CA ALA A 455 -8.50 -7.76 -3.71
C ALA A 455 -7.08 -8.22 -3.33
N SER A 456 -6.27 -8.65 -4.30
CA SER A 456 -4.89 -9.09 -4.07
C SER A 456 -4.85 -10.23 -3.04
N TRP A 457 -4.12 -10.08 -1.92
CA TRP A 457 -4.16 -11.03 -0.80
C TRP A 457 -5.59 -11.33 -0.30
N GLY A 458 -6.47 -10.33 -0.22
CA GLY A 458 -7.87 -10.54 0.13
C GLY A 458 -8.63 -11.34 -0.93
N GLY A 459 -8.26 -11.22 -2.20
CA GLY A 459 -8.78 -12.04 -3.30
C GLY A 459 -8.28 -13.49 -3.21
N TYR A 460 -7.02 -13.68 -2.84
CA TYR A 460 -6.44 -14.97 -2.49
C TYR A 460 -7.20 -15.65 -1.34
N LEU A 461 -7.38 -14.95 -0.22
CA LEU A 461 -8.16 -15.43 0.92
C LEU A 461 -9.61 -15.73 0.52
N THR A 462 -10.18 -14.93 -0.39
CA THR A 462 -11.52 -15.19 -0.92
C THR A 462 -11.59 -16.54 -1.62
N LEU A 463 -10.70 -16.82 -2.58
CA LEU A 463 -10.70 -18.10 -3.29
C LEU A 463 -10.37 -19.28 -2.37
N LEU A 464 -9.40 -19.13 -1.48
CA LEU A 464 -9.04 -20.15 -0.50
C LEU A 464 -10.20 -20.45 0.45
N GLY A 465 -10.89 -19.42 0.94
CA GLY A 465 -12.01 -19.53 1.86
C GLY A 465 -13.22 -20.23 1.24
N LEU A 466 -13.52 -19.96 -0.02
CA LEU A 466 -14.60 -20.64 -0.75
C LEU A 466 -14.35 -22.15 -0.92
N GLY A 467 -13.08 -22.56 -1.05
CA GLY A 467 -12.70 -23.97 -1.18
C GLY A 467 -12.58 -24.69 0.17
N THR A 468 -11.96 -24.06 1.16
CA THR A 468 -11.70 -24.67 2.48
C THR A 468 -12.91 -24.61 3.41
N GLN A 469 -13.80 -23.63 3.23
CA GLN A 469 -15.01 -23.41 4.01
C GLN A 469 -16.25 -23.32 3.10
N PRO A 470 -16.56 -24.35 2.29
CA PRO A 470 -17.51 -24.25 1.18
C PRO A 470 -18.98 -24.05 1.57
N ASP A 471 -19.32 -24.24 2.86
CA ASP A 471 -20.66 -24.04 3.41
C ASP A 471 -20.79 -22.71 4.18
N ALA A 472 -19.71 -21.94 4.32
CA ALA A 472 -19.70 -20.71 5.08
C ALA A 472 -20.23 -19.51 4.28
N TRP A 473 -20.07 -19.52 2.96
CA TRP A 473 -20.27 -18.35 2.11
C TRP A 473 -21.36 -18.58 1.06
N SER A 474 -22.15 -17.55 0.80
CA SER A 474 -23.22 -17.59 -0.20
C SER A 474 -22.70 -17.19 -1.58
N LEU A 475 -21.63 -16.39 -1.64
CA LEU A 475 -21.05 -15.84 -2.86
C LEU A 475 -19.60 -15.40 -2.64
N GLY A 476 -18.77 -15.49 -3.68
CA GLY A 476 -17.37 -15.05 -3.68
C GLY A 476 -17.07 -13.98 -4.73
N ILE A 477 -16.31 -12.95 -4.37
CA ILE A 477 -15.80 -11.90 -5.29
C ILE A 477 -14.28 -11.76 -5.10
N ALA A 478 -13.50 -12.26 -6.05
CA ALA A 478 -12.05 -12.23 -5.99
C ALA A 478 -11.47 -11.30 -7.06
N VAL A 479 -10.80 -10.22 -6.64
CA VAL A 479 -10.19 -9.23 -7.53
C VAL A 479 -8.66 -9.38 -7.48
N VAL A 480 -8.02 -9.46 -8.65
CA VAL A 480 -6.58 -9.75 -8.84
C VAL A 480 -6.02 -10.79 -7.84
N PRO A 481 -6.64 -11.98 -7.72
CA PRO A 481 -6.28 -12.94 -6.67
C PRO A 481 -5.06 -13.78 -7.06
N VAL A 482 -4.35 -14.32 -6.06
CA VAL A 482 -3.57 -15.55 -6.23
C VAL A 482 -4.55 -16.73 -6.17
N ALA A 483 -4.66 -17.52 -7.24
CA ALA A 483 -5.63 -18.63 -7.37
C ALA A 483 -4.96 -20.01 -7.52
N ASP A 484 -3.77 -20.05 -8.11
CA ASP A 484 -2.88 -21.22 -8.16
C ASP A 484 -1.46 -20.78 -7.76
N TYR A 485 -1.12 -21.01 -6.50
CA TYR A 485 0.08 -20.45 -5.86
C TYR A 485 1.38 -20.95 -6.51
N VAL A 486 1.43 -22.22 -6.93
CA VAL A 486 2.62 -22.79 -7.58
C VAL A 486 2.84 -22.13 -8.94
N THR A 487 1.77 -21.95 -9.71
CA THR A 487 1.87 -21.22 -10.99
C THR A 487 2.22 -19.75 -10.78
N ALA A 488 1.63 -19.09 -9.78
CA ALA A 488 1.91 -17.70 -9.43
C ALA A 488 3.42 -17.49 -9.19
N TYR A 489 3.99 -18.29 -8.30
CA TYR A 489 5.40 -18.24 -7.91
C TYR A 489 6.37 -18.29 -9.10
N HIS A 490 6.06 -19.06 -10.15
CA HIS A 490 6.97 -19.13 -11.30
C HIS A 490 6.86 -17.95 -12.25
N ASP A 491 5.69 -17.30 -12.30
CA ASP A 491 5.37 -16.27 -13.30
C ASP A 491 5.48 -14.84 -12.76
N GLU A 492 5.40 -14.65 -11.44
CA GLU A 492 5.44 -13.32 -10.81
C GLU A 492 6.84 -12.70 -10.80
N MET A 493 6.93 -11.43 -10.36
CA MET A 493 8.21 -10.72 -10.19
C MET A 493 9.07 -11.29 -9.05
N GLU A 494 10.40 -11.29 -9.19
CA GLU A 494 11.33 -11.86 -8.20
C GLU A 494 11.12 -11.37 -6.75
N ALA A 495 10.74 -10.10 -6.53
CA ALA A 495 10.50 -9.58 -5.19
C ALA A 495 9.33 -10.29 -4.48
N LEU A 496 8.29 -10.70 -5.23
CA LEU A 496 7.19 -11.49 -4.67
C LEU A 496 7.61 -12.95 -4.44
N LYS A 497 8.43 -13.52 -5.34
CA LYS A 497 9.01 -14.86 -5.10
C LYS A 497 9.82 -14.89 -3.82
N ALA A 498 10.56 -13.82 -3.52
CA ALA A 498 11.30 -13.69 -2.28
C ALA A 498 10.36 -13.66 -1.07
N MET A 499 9.28 -12.87 -1.13
CA MET A 499 8.25 -12.85 -0.11
C MET A 499 7.64 -14.25 0.11
N ASP A 500 7.23 -14.92 -0.96
CA ASP A 500 6.67 -16.28 -0.91
C ASP A 500 7.62 -17.29 -0.28
N ARG A 501 8.92 -17.25 -0.64
CA ARG A 501 9.94 -18.10 0.00
C ARG A 501 10.01 -17.86 1.51
N THR A 502 9.92 -16.61 1.95
CA THR A 502 9.88 -16.26 3.37
C THR A 502 8.60 -16.75 4.06
N LEU A 503 7.43 -16.54 3.44
CA LEU A 503 6.14 -16.91 4.02
C LEU A 503 5.96 -18.43 4.15
N LEU A 504 6.32 -19.15 3.09
CA LEU A 504 6.12 -20.59 2.99
C LEU A 504 7.34 -21.38 3.47
N GLY A 505 8.49 -20.73 3.64
CA GLY A 505 9.71 -21.34 4.16
C GLY A 505 10.51 -22.14 3.11
N GLY A 506 10.41 -21.78 1.83
CA GLY A 506 11.12 -22.40 0.71
C GLY A 506 10.41 -22.19 -0.63
N THR A 507 10.95 -22.75 -1.71
CA THR A 507 10.27 -22.77 -3.03
C THR A 507 9.19 -23.85 -3.11
N PRO A 508 8.30 -23.84 -4.12
CA PRO A 508 7.34 -24.92 -4.35
C PRO A 508 7.96 -26.32 -4.44
N GLU A 509 9.19 -26.44 -4.91
CA GLU A 509 9.92 -27.71 -4.98
C GLU A 509 10.48 -28.16 -3.64
N GLU A 510 10.82 -27.22 -2.75
CA GLU A 510 11.41 -27.49 -1.45
C GLU A 510 10.36 -27.81 -0.38
N VAL A 511 9.22 -27.10 -0.42
CA VAL A 511 8.10 -27.24 0.53
C VAL A 511 6.75 -27.43 -0.18
N PRO A 512 6.62 -28.45 -1.06
CA PRO A 512 5.44 -28.64 -1.90
C PRO A 512 4.14 -28.74 -1.11
N GLU A 513 4.16 -29.36 0.08
CA GLU A 513 3.00 -29.49 0.95
C GLU A 513 2.50 -28.14 1.50
N ARG A 514 3.39 -27.15 1.67
CA ARG A 514 3.01 -25.83 2.17
C ARG A 514 2.36 -24.99 1.06
N PHE A 515 2.89 -25.06 -0.15
CA PHE A 515 2.26 -24.46 -1.33
C PHE A 515 0.93 -25.14 -1.65
N GLU A 516 0.85 -26.47 -1.60
CA GLU A 516 -0.41 -27.21 -1.83
C GLU A 516 -1.48 -26.82 -0.82
N ALA A 517 -1.14 -26.78 0.48
CA ALA A 517 -2.08 -26.39 1.54
C ALA A 517 -2.54 -24.93 1.45
N SER A 518 -1.70 -24.07 0.88
CA SER A 518 -1.99 -22.63 0.77
C SER A 518 -2.62 -22.27 -0.58
N SER A 519 -2.65 -23.18 -1.58
CA SER A 519 -3.14 -22.87 -2.93
C SER A 519 -4.65 -23.03 -3.06
N PRO A 520 -5.42 -22.01 -3.52
CA PRO A 520 -6.86 -22.13 -3.72
C PRO A 520 -7.24 -23.21 -4.74
N LEU A 521 -6.41 -23.42 -5.76
CA LEU A 521 -6.60 -24.46 -6.78
C LEU A 521 -6.72 -25.86 -6.17
N THR A 522 -6.05 -26.13 -5.04
CA THR A 522 -6.16 -27.40 -4.31
C THR A 522 -7.60 -27.69 -3.87
N TYR A 523 -8.35 -26.64 -3.52
CA TYR A 523 -9.67 -26.72 -2.91
C TYR A 523 -10.81 -26.33 -3.84
N VAL A 524 -10.51 -25.95 -5.08
CA VAL A 524 -11.50 -25.53 -6.07
C VAL A 524 -12.63 -26.54 -6.24
N ASP A 525 -12.34 -27.84 -6.09
CA ASP A 525 -13.31 -28.94 -6.19
C ASP A 525 -14.37 -28.98 -5.08
N ALA A 526 -14.13 -28.28 -3.98
CA ALA A 526 -15.07 -28.14 -2.88
C ALA A 526 -15.96 -26.89 -3.03
N VAL A 527 -15.59 -25.92 -3.88
CA VAL A 527 -16.33 -24.66 -4.07
C VAL A 527 -17.78 -24.95 -4.51
N LYS A 528 -18.73 -24.39 -3.76
CA LYS A 528 -20.18 -24.48 -3.99
C LYS A 528 -20.82 -23.15 -4.39
N ALA A 529 -20.35 -22.05 -3.79
CA ALA A 529 -20.90 -20.72 -4.02
C ALA A 529 -20.58 -20.21 -5.45
N PRO A 530 -21.43 -19.35 -6.04
CA PRO A 530 -21.08 -18.59 -7.23
C PRO A 530 -19.84 -17.73 -7.02
N VAL A 531 -18.95 -17.69 -8.01
CA VAL A 531 -17.67 -16.94 -7.93
C VAL A 531 -17.56 -15.91 -9.05
N TYR A 532 -17.34 -14.65 -8.70
CA TYR A 532 -16.89 -13.62 -9.62
C TYR A 532 -15.38 -13.42 -9.49
N ILE A 533 -14.69 -13.39 -10.61
CA ILE A 533 -13.24 -13.17 -10.66
C ILE A 533 -12.97 -11.97 -11.58
N SER A 534 -12.17 -11.00 -11.12
CA SER A 534 -11.64 -9.96 -11.99
C SER A 534 -10.13 -9.94 -11.95
N ALA A 535 -9.47 -9.82 -13.11
CA ALA A 535 -8.02 -9.86 -13.21
C ALA A 535 -7.51 -8.91 -14.32
N GLY A 536 -6.43 -8.20 -14.02
CA GLY A 536 -5.67 -7.44 -15.00
C GLY A 536 -4.79 -8.38 -15.83
N VAL A 537 -4.78 -8.21 -17.15
CA VAL A 537 -4.03 -9.10 -18.04
C VAL A 537 -2.51 -8.83 -18.02
N ASN A 538 -2.10 -7.63 -17.58
CA ASN A 538 -0.70 -7.22 -17.49
C ASN A 538 -0.16 -7.25 -16.05
N ASP A 539 -0.90 -7.87 -15.12
CA ASP A 539 -0.55 -7.87 -13.70
C ASP A 539 0.74 -8.68 -13.43
N PRO A 540 1.85 -8.05 -13.00
CA PRO A 540 3.09 -8.74 -12.70
C PRO A 540 3.08 -9.42 -11.32
N ARG A 541 2.12 -9.04 -10.46
CA ARG A 541 2.00 -9.51 -9.09
C ARG A 541 1.12 -10.74 -8.97
N CYS A 542 0.03 -10.76 -9.73
CA CYS A 542 -0.86 -11.91 -9.84
C CYS A 542 -1.04 -12.29 -11.31
N PRO A 543 -0.03 -12.92 -11.94
CA PRO A 543 -0.04 -13.19 -13.38
C PRO A 543 -1.26 -13.99 -13.85
N ILE A 544 -1.74 -13.72 -15.05
CA ILE A 544 -3.05 -14.23 -15.48
C ILE A 544 -3.12 -15.76 -15.56
N ARG A 545 -2.00 -16.45 -15.80
CA ARG A 545 -1.96 -17.92 -16.01
C ARG A 545 -2.50 -18.70 -14.81
N GLN A 546 -2.16 -18.30 -13.58
CA GLN A 546 -2.70 -18.98 -12.38
C GLN A 546 -4.21 -18.80 -12.23
N VAL A 547 -4.74 -17.65 -12.67
CA VAL A 547 -6.18 -17.37 -12.62
C VAL A 547 -6.91 -18.25 -13.64
N GLU A 548 -6.36 -18.39 -14.85
CA GLU A 548 -6.93 -19.27 -15.89
C GLU A 548 -7.00 -20.73 -15.44
N ASN A 549 -5.97 -21.25 -14.76
CA ASN A 549 -5.98 -22.62 -14.23
C ASN A 549 -7.19 -22.84 -13.30
N TYR A 550 -7.48 -21.87 -12.44
CA TYR A 550 -8.61 -21.93 -11.50
C TYR A 550 -9.95 -21.82 -12.22
N VAL A 551 -10.08 -20.89 -13.17
CA VAL A 551 -11.29 -20.70 -13.99
C VAL A 551 -11.61 -21.95 -14.82
N ASP A 552 -10.61 -22.53 -15.48
CA ASP A 552 -10.77 -23.75 -16.26
C ASP A 552 -11.27 -24.91 -15.39
N ARG A 553 -10.80 -24.98 -14.14
CA ARG A 553 -11.24 -26.02 -13.22
C ARG A 553 -12.68 -25.81 -12.72
N LEU A 554 -13.09 -24.57 -12.45
CA LEU A 554 -14.48 -24.22 -12.16
C LEU A 554 -15.39 -24.59 -13.34
N ALA A 555 -14.99 -24.23 -14.56
CA ALA A 555 -15.73 -24.52 -15.79
C ALA A 555 -15.87 -26.03 -16.05
N ALA A 556 -14.80 -26.81 -15.87
CA ALA A 556 -14.81 -28.26 -16.04
C ALA A 556 -15.80 -28.98 -15.10
N ARG A 557 -16.12 -28.39 -13.94
CA ARG A 557 -17.10 -28.90 -12.98
C ARG A 557 -18.51 -28.34 -13.18
N GLY A 558 -18.70 -27.38 -14.08
CA GLY A 558 -19.95 -26.66 -14.26
C GLY A 558 -20.31 -25.79 -13.05
N ALA A 559 -19.32 -25.30 -12.29
CA ALA A 559 -19.55 -24.36 -11.21
C ALA A 559 -20.02 -23.01 -11.76
N VAL A 560 -20.88 -22.31 -11.01
CA VAL A 560 -21.36 -20.98 -11.40
C VAL A 560 -20.23 -19.97 -11.22
N HIS A 561 -19.78 -19.36 -12.31
CA HIS A 561 -18.72 -18.36 -12.25
C HIS A 561 -18.84 -17.32 -13.37
N GLU A 562 -18.33 -16.12 -13.11
CA GLU A 562 -18.15 -15.05 -14.10
C GLU A 562 -16.71 -14.52 -13.98
N VAL A 563 -16.12 -14.16 -15.13
CA VAL A 563 -14.74 -13.66 -15.18
C VAL A 563 -14.68 -12.38 -16.00
N TYR A 564 -14.13 -11.33 -15.41
CA TYR A 564 -13.89 -10.05 -16.05
C TYR A 564 -12.39 -9.75 -16.17
N ARG A 565 -11.89 -9.74 -17.40
CA ARG A 565 -10.50 -9.40 -17.73
C ARG A 565 -10.43 -7.98 -18.27
N TYR A 566 -9.41 -7.23 -17.87
CA TYR A 566 -9.20 -5.85 -18.30
C TYR A 566 -7.73 -5.57 -18.63
N ASP A 567 -7.50 -4.62 -19.53
CA ASP A 567 -6.19 -4.26 -20.08
C ASP A 567 -5.43 -3.31 -19.15
N ALA A 568 -5.12 -3.76 -17.93
CA ALA A 568 -4.24 -3.07 -16.97
C ALA A 568 -3.50 -4.08 -16.07
N GLY A 569 -2.69 -3.57 -15.14
CA GLY A 569 -1.93 -4.35 -14.16
C GLY A 569 -2.71 -4.76 -12.91
N HIS A 570 -2.05 -4.66 -11.74
CA HIS A 570 -2.58 -5.05 -10.42
C HIS A 570 -3.73 -4.16 -9.88
N GLY A 571 -4.40 -3.43 -10.77
CA GLY A 571 -5.45 -2.47 -10.47
C GLY A 571 -5.70 -1.58 -11.68
N SER A 572 -6.61 -0.61 -11.55
CA SER A 572 -6.79 0.42 -12.57
C SER A 572 -6.81 1.81 -11.95
N LEU A 573 -6.01 2.70 -12.51
CA LEU A 573 -5.99 4.12 -12.19
C LEU A 573 -7.09 4.89 -12.92
N VAL A 574 -7.84 4.24 -13.81
CA VAL A 574 -8.90 4.83 -14.62
C VAL A 574 -10.23 4.74 -13.87
N VAL A 575 -10.85 5.90 -13.62
CA VAL A 575 -12.08 6.03 -12.83
C VAL A 575 -13.24 5.23 -13.43
N GLU A 576 -13.42 5.29 -14.75
CA GLU A 576 -14.51 4.54 -15.41
C GLU A 576 -14.33 3.03 -15.29
N GLU A 577 -13.10 2.55 -15.32
CA GLU A 577 -12.80 1.13 -15.18
C GLU A 577 -13.11 0.64 -13.76
N ARG A 578 -12.73 1.41 -12.73
CA ARG A 578 -13.12 1.13 -11.34
C ARG A 578 -14.63 1.12 -11.13
N ILE A 579 -15.35 2.06 -11.73
CA ILE A 579 -16.83 2.11 -11.67
C ILE A 579 -17.44 0.88 -12.36
N LYS A 580 -16.89 0.47 -13.50
CA LYS A 580 -17.33 -0.73 -14.22
C LYS A 580 -17.12 -1.98 -13.40
N GLN A 581 -15.94 -2.16 -12.78
CA GLN A 581 -15.63 -3.29 -11.92
C GLN A 581 -16.63 -3.42 -10.75
N VAL A 582 -16.83 -2.33 -10.00
CA VAL A 582 -17.79 -2.31 -8.87
C VAL A 582 -19.22 -2.56 -9.36
N ARG A 583 -19.62 -2.05 -10.52
CA ARG A 583 -20.94 -2.34 -11.09
C ARG A 583 -21.12 -3.83 -11.37
N LEU A 584 -20.12 -4.48 -11.97
CA LEU A 584 -20.17 -5.90 -12.28
C LEU A 584 -20.25 -6.76 -10.99
N GLU A 585 -19.50 -6.39 -9.96
CA GLU A 585 -19.55 -7.02 -8.63
C GLU A 585 -20.96 -6.92 -8.00
N LEU A 586 -21.54 -5.72 -7.97
CA LEU A 586 -22.88 -5.47 -7.45
C LEU A 586 -23.97 -6.21 -8.24
N GLU A 587 -23.87 -6.22 -9.57
CA GLU A 587 -24.79 -6.93 -10.44
C GLU A 587 -24.69 -8.45 -10.26
N PHE A 588 -23.49 -8.98 -10.11
CA PHE A 588 -23.27 -10.40 -9.82
C PHE A 588 -23.87 -10.79 -8.47
N ALA A 589 -23.60 -10.03 -7.42
CA ALA A 589 -24.19 -10.24 -6.10
C ALA A 589 -25.72 -10.20 -6.15
N GLY A 590 -26.30 -9.19 -6.82
CA GLY A 590 -27.75 -9.05 -6.97
C GLY A 590 -28.43 -10.17 -7.75
N ARG A 591 -27.73 -10.86 -8.67
CA ARG A 591 -28.27 -12.03 -9.40
C ARG A 591 -28.25 -13.31 -8.58
N HIS A 592 -27.28 -13.45 -7.68
CA HIS A 592 -26.95 -14.74 -7.05
C HIS A 592 -27.31 -14.83 -5.58
N LEU A 593 -27.55 -13.70 -4.90
CA LEU A 593 -28.11 -13.69 -3.56
C LEU A 593 -29.63 -13.60 -3.62
N ALA A 594 -30.30 -14.39 -2.79
CA ALA A 594 -31.77 -14.34 -2.69
C ALA A 594 -32.23 -12.95 -2.17
N PRO A 595 -33.37 -12.42 -2.65
CA PRO A 595 -33.94 -11.15 -2.18
C PRO A 595 -34.11 -11.08 -0.65
#